data_AF-A0AAX3ZCI6-F1
#
_entry.id   AF-A0AAX3ZCI6-F1
#
_cell.length_a   1.000
_cell.length_b   1.000
_cell.length_c   1.000
_cell.angle_alpha   90.00
_cell.angle_beta   90.00
_cell.angle_gamma   90.00
#
_symmetry.space_group_name_H-M   'P 1'
#
loop_
_entity.id
_entity.type
_entity.pdbx_description
1 polymer ?
#
loop_
_entity_poly.entity_id
_entity_poly.type
_entity_poly.pdbx_seq_one_letter_code
_entity_poly.pdbx_strand_id
1 'polypeptide(L)'
;MAHVDPVHLGQLALGNDVSPNDHRALRHIARCARCREELSQMVRVVVAARGVEEPDLPTPPPDRVWQTIARELAETAEPCASWSATGPGDLGGSPTGAPRPLRFSDTRRRGSRRALGLLTALVTALLVVYWWREARVRTEDRAGAGQASARRGS
;
A
#
# COMPACT_ATOMS: atom_id res chain seq x y z
N MET A 1 2.50 -25.49 5.26
CA MET A 1 1.24 -24.74 5.04
C MET A 1 1.54 -23.61 4.07
N ALA A 2 0.65 -23.34 3.11
CA ALA A 2 0.81 -22.23 2.18
C ALA A 2 0.71 -20.88 2.90
N HIS A 3 1.49 -19.90 2.45
CA HIS A 3 1.39 -18.51 2.90
C HIS A 3 0.10 -17.86 2.40
N VAL A 4 -0.29 -16.75 3.02
CA VAL A 4 -1.40 -15.92 2.52
C VAL A 4 -1.01 -15.36 1.15
N ASP A 5 -1.97 -15.32 0.24
CA ASP A 5 -1.79 -14.75 -1.10
C ASP A 5 -1.39 -13.26 -1.01
N PRO A 6 -0.37 -12.79 -1.77
CA PRO A 6 0.09 -11.41 -1.70
C PRO A 6 -1.00 -10.37 -2.06
N VAL A 7 -1.92 -10.68 -2.98
CA VAL A 7 -3.02 -9.76 -3.32
C VAL A 7 -3.95 -9.60 -2.12
N HIS A 8 -4.23 -10.69 -1.41
CA HIS A 8 -5.02 -10.66 -0.19
C HIS A 8 -4.31 -9.91 0.97
N LEU A 9 -2.99 -10.06 1.11
CA LEU A 9 -2.21 -9.23 2.06
C LEU A 9 -2.31 -7.73 1.73
N GLY A 10 -2.31 -7.38 0.44
CA GLY A 10 -2.50 -6.00 -0.02
C GLY A 10 -3.88 -5.44 0.34
N GLN A 11 -4.94 -6.23 0.19
CA GLN A 11 -6.30 -5.84 0.61
C GLN A 11 -6.36 -5.56 2.12
N LEU A 12 -5.76 -6.44 2.92
CA LEU A 12 -5.65 -6.23 4.37
C LEU A 12 -4.84 -4.97 4.71
N ALA A 13 -3.76 -4.68 3.99
CA ALA A 13 -2.94 -3.48 4.20
C ALA A 13 -3.68 -2.18 3.86
N LEU A 14 -4.52 -2.19 2.82
CA LEU A 14 -5.36 -1.06 2.44
C LEU A 14 -6.49 -0.81 3.46
N GLY A 15 -6.83 -1.81 4.27
CA GLY A 15 -7.96 -1.73 5.21
C GLY A 15 -9.32 -1.74 4.50
N ASN A 16 -9.37 -2.27 3.28
CA ASN A 16 -10.64 -2.52 2.58
C ASN A 16 -11.33 -3.69 3.29
N ASP A 17 -12.61 -3.51 3.62
CA ASP A 17 -13.52 -4.41 4.34
C ASP A 17 -12.95 -5.78 4.70
N VAL A 18 -12.48 -5.91 5.95
CA VAL A 18 -12.07 -7.20 6.52
C VAL A 18 -13.29 -8.11 6.53
N SER A 19 -13.29 -9.09 5.63
CA SER A 19 -14.37 -10.06 5.51
C SER A 19 -14.33 -11.00 6.72
N PRO A 20 -15.48 -11.56 7.15
CA PRO A 20 -15.48 -12.67 8.12
C PRO A 20 -14.56 -13.83 7.72
N ASN A 21 -14.26 -14.00 6.43
CA ASN A 21 -13.33 -15.02 5.95
C ASN A 21 -11.85 -14.73 6.30
N ASP A 22 -11.52 -13.48 6.64
CA ASP A 22 -10.14 -13.04 6.87
C ASP A 22 -9.61 -13.49 8.24
N HIS A 23 -10.49 -13.92 9.16
CA HIS A 23 -10.08 -14.46 10.46
C HIS A 23 -9.07 -15.60 10.34
N ARG A 24 -9.18 -16.44 9.30
CA ARG A 24 -8.19 -17.51 9.06
C ARG A 24 -6.85 -16.94 8.62
N ALA A 25 -6.84 -15.96 7.72
CA ALA A 25 -5.62 -15.28 7.26
C ALA A 25 -4.95 -14.53 8.41
N LEU A 26 -5.71 -13.78 9.20
CA LEU A 26 -5.22 -13.05 10.38
C LEU A 26 -4.61 -13.99 11.43
N ARG A 27 -5.25 -15.14 11.72
CA ARG A 27 -4.65 -16.16 12.60
C ARG A 27 -3.34 -16.73 12.05
N HIS A 28 -3.23 -16.88 10.72
CA HIS A 28 -1.98 -17.31 10.11
C HIS A 28 -0.90 -16.24 10.23
N ILE A 29 -1.21 -14.98 9.93
CA ILE A 29 -0.29 -13.84 10.02
C ILE A 29 0.22 -13.66 11.46
N ALA A 30 -0.64 -13.90 12.46
CA ALA A 30 -0.24 -13.89 13.87
C ALA A 30 0.84 -14.93 14.20
N ARG A 31 0.92 -16.04 13.45
CA ARG A 31 1.85 -17.15 13.70
C ARG A 31 3.01 -17.23 12.70
N CYS A 32 2.90 -16.61 11.53
CA CYS A 32 3.89 -16.67 10.47
C CYS A 32 4.69 -15.36 10.35
N ALA A 33 5.97 -15.41 10.71
CA ALA A 33 6.87 -14.25 10.65
C ALA A 33 6.98 -13.65 9.22
N ARG A 34 7.01 -14.50 8.19
CA ARG A 34 7.09 -14.04 6.79
C ARG A 34 5.88 -13.23 6.36
N CYS A 35 4.67 -13.75 6.59
CA CYS A 35 3.44 -13.03 6.22
C CYS A 35 3.27 -11.74 7.04
N ARG A 36 3.73 -11.73 8.29
CA ARG A 36 3.73 -10.52 9.12
C ARG A 36 4.68 -9.45 8.58
N GLU A 37 5.90 -9.84 8.18
CA GLU A 37 6.87 -8.92 7.61
C GLU A 37 6.36 -8.34 6.28
N GLU A 38 5.83 -9.19 5.41
CA GLU A 38 5.25 -8.78 4.12
C GLU A 38 4.08 -7.80 4.30
N LEU A 39 3.15 -8.10 5.21
CA LEU A 39 2.07 -7.18 5.55
C LEU A 39 2.60 -5.85 6.10
N SER A 40 3.62 -5.88 6.97
CA SER A 40 4.21 -4.66 7.54
C SER A 40 4.85 -3.77 6.48
N GLN A 41 5.46 -4.37 5.44
CA GLN A 41 6.03 -3.64 4.31
C GLN A 41 4.94 -2.92 3.52
N MET A 42 3.84 -3.62 3.23
CA MET A 42 2.70 -3.03 2.52
C MET A 42 2.04 -1.92 3.35
N VAL A 43 1.83 -2.12 4.65
CA VAL A 43 1.28 -1.11 5.55
C VAL A 43 2.16 0.15 5.59
N ARG A 44 3.49 0.01 5.60
CA ARG A 44 4.41 1.16 5.54
C ARG A 44 4.19 2.00 4.28
N VAL A 45 4.00 1.36 3.13
CA VAL A 45 3.72 2.05 1.85
C VAL A 45 2.36 2.75 1.91
N VAL A 46 1.32 2.08 2.42
CA VAL A 46 -0.02 2.66 2.56
C VAL A 46 -0.02 3.88 3.48
N VAL A 47 0.67 3.79 4.62
CA VAL A 47 0.82 4.92 5.55
C VAL A 47 1.55 6.09 4.91
N ALA A 48 2.65 5.83 4.18
CA ALA A 48 3.37 6.88 3.46
C ALA A 48 2.50 7.54 2.39
N ALA A 49 1.76 6.75 1.60
CA ALA A 49 0.87 7.27 0.57
C ALA A 49 -0.30 8.10 1.13
N ARG A 50 -0.81 7.74 2.32
CA ARG A 50 -1.86 8.52 3.00
C ARG A 50 -1.36 9.80 3.65
N GLY A 51 -0.06 9.91 3.88
CA GLY A 51 0.58 11.10 4.44
C GLY A 51 1.03 12.13 3.40
N VAL A 52 0.71 11.93 2.12
CA VAL A 52 1.02 12.86 1.03
C VAL A 52 0.29 14.19 1.25
N GLU A 53 1.02 15.29 1.21
CA GLU A 53 0.48 16.65 1.32
C GLU A 53 0.42 17.35 -0.05
N GLU A 54 -0.24 18.51 -0.14
CA GLU A 54 -0.31 19.33 -1.36
C GLU A 54 1.04 19.52 -2.10
N PRO A 55 2.18 19.83 -1.43
CA PRO A 55 3.47 19.96 -2.12
C PRO A 55 4.01 18.65 -2.73
N ASP A 56 3.54 17.49 -2.25
CA ASP A 56 3.93 16.18 -2.77
C ASP A 56 3.08 15.79 -4.00
N LEU A 57 1.98 16.51 -4.26
CA LEU A 57 1.11 16.22 -5.38
C LEU A 57 1.77 16.61 -6.71
N PRO A 58 1.60 15.79 -7.77
CA PRO A 58 2.05 16.17 -9.09
C PRO A 58 1.28 17.40 -9.58
N THR A 59 1.96 18.29 -10.32
CA THR A 59 1.27 19.38 -11.02
C THR A 59 0.17 18.82 -11.92
N PRO A 60 -1.07 19.34 -11.83
CA PRO A 60 -2.16 18.83 -12.65
C PRO A 60 -1.84 19.01 -14.14
N PRO A 61 -2.17 18.00 -14.98
CA PRO A 61 -1.93 18.11 -16.42
C PRO A 61 -2.83 19.21 -17.04
N PRO A 62 -2.38 19.88 -18.12
CA PRO A 62 -3.20 20.90 -18.80
C PRO A 62 -4.48 20.32 -19.41
N ASP A 63 -5.56 21.12 -19.44
CA ASP A 63 -6.90 20.70 -19.92
C ASP A 63 -6.91 20.05 -21.31
N ARG A 64 -6.04 20.50 -22.21
CA ARG A 64 -5.91 19.96 -23.57
C ARG A 64 -5.61 18.45 -23.59
N VAL A 65 -4.90 17.94 -22.57
CA VAL A 65 -4.59 16.52 -22.42
C VAL A 65 -5.88 15.75 -22.16
N TRP A 66 -6.70 16.22 -21.23
CA TRP A 66 -7.99 15.61 -20.93
C TRP A 66 -8.98 15.71 -22.09
N GLN A 67 -9.03 16.85 -22.79
CA GLN A 67 -9.87 17.02 -23.98
C GLN A 67 -9.49 16.04 -25.09
N THR A 68 -8.18 15.80 -25.26
CA THR A 68 -7.68 14.85 -26.27
C THR A 68 -8.04 13.42 -25.89
N ILE A 69 -7.79 13.01 -24.63
CA ILE A 69 -8.18 11.69 -24.13
C ILE A 69 -9.69 11.47 -24.27
N ALA A 70 -10.51 12.46 -23.92
CA ALA A 70 -11.96 12.38 -24.04
C ALA A 70 -12.42 12.20 -25.49
N ARG A 71 -11.81 12.93 -26.43
CA ARG A 71 -12.09 12.78 -27.87
C ARG A 71 -11.68 11.41 -28.39
N GLU A 72 -10.47 10.94 -28.08
CA GLU A 72 -9.99 9.62 -28.51
C GLU A 72 -10.88 8.49 -27.97
N LEU A 73 -11.32 8.59 -26.72
CA LEU A 73 -12.26 7.63 -26.14
C LEU A 73 -13.64 7.69 -26.80
N ALA A 74 -14.12 8.87 -27.21
CA ALA A 74 -15.39 9.00 -27.91
C ALA A 74 -15.34 8.45 -29.35
N GLU A 75 -14.20 8.57 -30.02
CA GLU A 75 -13.98 8.02 -31.37
C GLU A 75 -13.82 6.49 -31.37
N THR A 76 -13.25 5.94 -30.29
CA THR A 76 -13.06 4.48 -30.11
C THR A 76 -14.21 3.80 -29.37
N ALA A 77 -15.09 4.58 -28.74
CA ALA A 77 -16.34 4.07 -28.21
C ALA A 77 -17.23 3.66 -29.39
N GLU A 78 -17.27 2.36 -29.66
CA GLU A 78 -18.43 1.76 -30.33
C GLU A 78 -19.68 2.34 -29.64
N PRO A 79 -20.68 2.85 -30.39
CA PRO A 79 -21.91 3.34 -29.81
C PRO A 79 -22.41 2.25 -28.86
N CYS A 80 -22.31 2.53 -27.55
CA CYS A 80 -22.78 1.60 -26.55
C CYS A 80 -24.27 1.48 -26.87
N ALA A 81 -24.66 0.37 -27.52
CA ALA A 81 -26.04 0.06 -27.79
C ALA A 81 -26.73 0.32 -26.47
N SER A 82 -27.58 1.36 -26.46
CA SER A 82 -28.13 1.95 -25.25
C SER A 82 -28.38 0.80 -24.31
N TRP A 83 -27.73 0.79 -23.14
CA TRP A 83 -28.06 -0.16 -22.09
C TRP A 83 -29.50 0.17 -21.69
N SER A 84 -30.43 -0.26 -22.55
CA SER A 84 -31.83 -0.35 -22.28
C SER A 84 -31.85 -1.34 -21.15
N ALA A 85 -32.43 -0.92 -20.03
CA ALA A 85 -32.79 -1.82 -18.95
C ALA A 85 -33.79 -2.84 -19.51
N THR A 86 -33.29 -3.83 -20.27
CA THR A 86 -34.02 -4.99 -20.69
C THR A 86 -34.11 -5.85 -19.44
N GLY A 87 -35.33 -6.02 -18.94
CA GLY A 87 -35.64 -6.83 -17.77
C GLY A 87 -35.06 -8.26 -17.89
N PRO A 88 -34.93 -8.97 -16.76
CA PRO A 88 -34.30 -10.28 -16.75
C PRO A 88 -35.17 -11.28 -17.50
N GLY A 89 -34.79 -11.60 -18.73
CA GLY A 89 -35.55 -12.50 -19.57
C GLY A 89 -35.06 -12.59 -20.99
N ASP A 90 -33.77 -12.89 -21.20
CA ASP A 90 -33.41 -13.77 -22.32
C ASP A 90 -32.00 -14.34 -22.14
N LEU A 91 -31.95 -15.62 -21.75
CA LEU A 91 -30.76 -16.45 -21.82
C LEU A 91 -30.69 -17.03 -23.23
N GLY A 92 -29.98 -16.38 -24.14
CA GLY A 92 -29.98 -16.83 -25.53
C GLY A 92 -28.99 -16.12 -26.44
N GLY A 93 -27.70 -16.14 -26.12
CA GLY A 93 -26.69 -15.64 -27.04
C GLY A 93 -25.28 -15.96 -26.56
N SER A 94 -24.77 -17.11 -26.97
CA SER A 94 -23.37 -17.48 -26.77
C SER A 94 -22.53 -16.89 -27.92
N PRO A 95 -21.67 -15.88 -27.72
CA PRO A 95 -20.68 -15.51 -28.71
C PRO A 95 -19.52 -16.50 -28.64
N THR A 96 -19.53 -17.51 -29.51
CA THR A 96 -18.35 -18.31 -29.85
C THR A 96 -17.37 -17.44 -30.64
N GLY A 97 -16.69 -16.54 -29.94
CA GLY A 97 -15.51 -15.82 -30.42
C GLY A 97 -14.28 -16.40 -29.74
N ALA A 98 -13.52 -17.24 -30.46
CA ALA A 98 -12.28 -17.81 -29.94
C ALA A 98 -11.31 -16.69 -29.53
N PRO A 99 -10.74 -16.71 -28.32
CA PRO A 99 -9.77 -15.69 -27.91
C PRO A 99 -8.48 -15.85 -28.72
N ARG A 100 -8.11 -14.78 -29.43
CA ARG A 100 -6.84 -14.64 -30.13
C ARG A 100 -5.73 -14.58 -29.07
N PRO A 101 -4.70 -15.44 -29.09
CA PRO A 101 -3.65 -15.40 -28.07
C PRO A 101 -2.81 -14.13 -28.26
N LEU A 102 -2.90 -13.22 -27.29
CA LEU A 102 -1.95 -12.12 -27.16
C LEU A 102 -0.60 -12.71 -26.77
N ARG A 103 0.37 -12.64 -27.69
CA ARG A 103 1.76 -13.01 -27.41
C ARG A 103 2.38 -11.96 -26.51
N PHE A 104 2.44 -12.25 -25.21
CA PHE A 104 3.28 -11.49 -24.29
C PHE A 104 4.74 -11.86 -24.57
N SER A 105 5.52 -10.93 -25.12
CA SER A 105 6.97 -11.05 -25.20
C SER A 105 7.55 -10.79 -23.80
N ASP A 106 7.84 -11.89 -23.12
CA ASP A 106 8.52 -11.93 -21.84
C ASP A 106 9.99 -11.50 -22.02
N THR A 107 10.28 -10.20 -21.86
CA THR A 107 11.67 -9.73 -21.80
C THR A 107 12.21 -9.98 -20.40
N ARG A 108 12.69 -11.20 -20.22
CA ARG A 108 13.60 -11.61 -19.16
C ARG A 108 14.87 -10.75 -19.21
N ARG A 109 14.95 -9.68 -18.41
CA ARG A 109 16.24 -9.07 -18.03
C ARG A 109 16.47 -9.23 -16.53
N ARG A 110 17.15 -10.34 -16.22
CA ARG A 110 18.03 -10.48 -15.05
C ARG A 110 18.98 -9.27 -15.00
N GLY A 111 19.09 -8.65 -13.84
CA GLY A 111 20.06 -7.58 -13.61
C GLY A 111 20.17 -7.21 -12.14
N SER A 112 20.85 -8.06 -11.38
CA SER A 112 21.33 -7.83 -10.02
C SER A 112 21.85 -6.41 -9.80
N ARG A 113 21.29 -5.69 -8.82
CA ARG A 113 21.96 -4.59 -8.11
C ARG A 113 21.62 -4.64 -6.62
N ARG A 114 22.03 -5.72 -5.95
CA ARG A 114 22.33 -5.68 -4.51
C ARG A 114 23.83 -5.47 -4.37
N ALA A 115 24.24 -4.29 -3.92
CA ALA A 115 25.42 -4.06 -3.06
C ALA A 115 25.83 -2.57 -3.05
N LEU A 116 24.97 -1.66 -2.56
CA LEU A 116 25.44 -0.37 -2.01
C LEU A 116 24.40 0.35 -1.12
N GLY A 117 23.56 -0.38 -0.38
CA GLY A 117 22.52 0.22 0.48
C GLY A 117 22.64 -0.11 1.98
N LEU A 118 23.58 -0.97 2.38
CA LEU A 118 23.63 -1.51 3.75
C LEU A 118 24.39 -0.61 4.73
N LEU A 119 25.30 0.24 4.26
CA LEU A 119 26.09 1.11 5.16
C LEU A 119 25.30 2.35 5.62
N THR A 120 24.47 2.93 4.74
CA THR A 120 23.66 4.10 5.09
C THR A 120 22.54 3.76 6.07
N ALA A 121 21.92 2.59 5.94
CA ALA A 121 20.88 2.10 6.85
C ALA A 121 21.42 1.83 8.27
N LEU A 122 22.68 1.40 8.40
CA LEU A 122 23.28 1.11 9.69
C LEU A 122 23.63 2.40 10.46
N VAL A 123 24.13 3.42 9.75
CA VAL A 123 24.41 4.75 10.33
C VAL A 123 23.12 5.44 10.77
N THR A 124 22.05 5.41 9.97
CA THR A 124 20.78 6.02 10.36
C THR A 124 20.12 5.29 11.54
N ALA A 125 20.19 3.96 11.60
CA ALA A 125 19.69 3.19 12.74
C ALA A 125 20.46 3.52 14.04
N LEU A 126 21.79 3.65 13.97
CA LEU A 126 22.60 4.03 15.13
C LEU A 126 22.29 5.45 15.61
N LEU A 127 22.08 6.41 14.70
CA LEU A 127 21.68 7.77 15.06
C LEU A 127 20.31 7.80 15.74
N VAL A 128 19.33 7.05 15.25
CA VAL A 128 17.99 6.99 15.88
C VAL A 128 18.08 6.38 17.28
N VAL A 129 18.84 5.30 17.47
CA VAL A 129 19.01 4.67 18.80
C VAL A 129 19.76 5.61 19.76
N TYR A 130 20.78 6.31 19.27
CA TYR A 130 21.53 7.29 20.05
C TYR A 130 20.61 8.43 20.53
N TRP A 131 19.84 9.01 19.61
CA TRP A 131 18.86 10.07 19.93
C TRP A 131 17.77 9.60 20.90
N TRP A 132 17.31 8.36 20.78
CA TRP A 132 16.35 7.78 21.73
C TRP A 132 16.92 7.57 23.13
N ARG A 133 18.19 7.19 23.27
CA ARG A 133 18.85 7.06 24.59
C ARG A 133 19.02 8.42 25.26
N GLU A 134 19.44 9.43 24.49
CA GLU A 134 19.61 10.81 24.98
C GLU A 134 18.28 11.43 25.45
N ALA A 135 17.17 11.14 24.74
CA ALA A 135 15.84 11.61 25.11
C ALA A 135 15.31 10.98 26.39
N ARG A 136 15.62 9.70 26.66
CA ARG A 136 15.21 9.03 27.91
C ARG A 136 15.91 9.62 29.14
N VAL A 137 17.21 9.90 29.06
CA VAL A 137 17.96 10.47 30.19
C VAL A 137 17.41 11.86 30.55
N ARG A 138 17.03 12.67 29.56
CA ARG A 138 16.40 13.99 29.79
C ARG A 138 15.02 13.93 30.44
N THR A 139 14.30 12.81 30.35
CA THR A 139 13.00 12.64 31.03
C THR A 139 13.15 12.23 32.50
N GLU A 140 14.25 11.55 32.87
CA GLU A 140 14.51 11.14 34.25
C GLU A 140 14.91 12.34 35.12
N ASP A 141 15.69 13.29 34.58
CA ASP A 141 16.03 14.54 35.29
C ASP A 141 14.79 15.43 35.56
N ARG A 142 13.81 15.44 34.64
CA ARG A 142 12.56 16.20 34.84
C ARG A 142 11.62 15.55 35.85
N ALA A 143 11.64 14.22 35.96
CA ALA A 143 10.87 13.48 36.95
C ALA A 143 11.48 13.59 38.37
N GLY A 144 12.81 13.65 38.48
CA GLY A 144 13.52 13.86 39.75
C GLY A 144 13.32 15.27 40.34
N ALA A 145 13.29 16.30 39.49
CA ALA A 145 13.07 17.68 39.94
C ALA A 145 11.66 17.94 40.50
N GLY A 146 10.65 17.19 40.04
CA GLY A 146 9.26 17.34 40.51
C GLY A 146 9.00 16.77 41.91
N GLN A 147 9.75 15.75 42.33
CA GLN A 147 9.55 15.11 43.65
C GLN A 147 10.26 15.82 44.81
N ALA A 148 11.31 16.61 44.55
CA ALA A 148 12.02 17.36 45.59
C ALA A 148 11.22 18.57 46.13
N SER A 149 10.26 19.10 45.35
CA SER A 149 9.45 20.26 45.75
C SER A 149 8.29 19.90 46.68
N ALA A 150 7.79 18.65 46.63
CA ALA A 150 6.63 18.22 47.42
C ALA A 150 6.95 17.85 48.89
N ARG A 151 8.22 17.72 49.26
CA ARG A 151 8.64 17.23 50.59
C ARG A 151 9.08 18.33 51.57
N ARG A 152 8.95 19.60 51.19
CA ARG A 152 9.39 20.77 52.00
C ARG A 152 8.20 21.63 52.47
N GLY A 153 7.02 21.02 52.60
CA GLY A 153 5.79 21.66 53.08
C GLY A 153 4.95 20.67 53.87
N SER A 154 5.47 20.19 55.00
CA SER A 154 4.72 19.51 56.06
C SER A 154 5.44 19.74 57.37
#